data_AF-A0A9N9A7S2-F1
#
_entry.id   AF-A0A9N9A7S2-F1
#
_cell.length_a   1.000
_cell.length_b   1.000
_cell.length_c   1.000
_cell.angle_alpha   90.00
_cell.angle_beta   90.00
_cell.angle_gamma   90.00
#
_symmetry.space_group_name_H-M   'P 1'
#
loop_
_entity.id
_entity.type
_entity.pdbx_description
1 polymer ?
#
loop_
_entity_poly.entity_id
_entity_poly.type
_entity_poly.pdbx_seq_one_letter_code
_entity_poly.pdbx_strand_id
1 'polypeptide(L)'
;MTAFTEEEWTKAIQELIRVVKPGGWLELMEGDLAFNPEGPTGRILMDASQLHNFSYKEKSGPIGSWAGSIGELACQDFCGILYALRPILTIQLNKKPEEFDEMVVEFGKECNENKTNFRHFRFFCQKLD
;
A
#
# COMPACT_ATOMS: atom_id res chain seq x y z
N MET A 1 3.63 -7.79 -2.43
CA MET A 1 3.88 -7.48 -3.84
C MET A 1 4.07 -5.98 -3.92
N THR A 2 5.27 -5.51 -4.28
CA THR A 2 5.52 -4.09 -4.51
C THR A 2 5.18 -3.76 -5.96
N ALA A 3 4.78 -2.52 -6.25
CA ALA A 3 4.48 -2.09 -7.62
C ALA A 3 5.72 -2.11 -8.54
N PHE A 4 6.91 -1.98 -7.95
CA PHE A 4 8.20 -1.93 -8.63
C PHE A 4 9.22 -2.87 -7.97
N THR A 5 10.21 -3.29 -8.75
CA THR A 5 11.47 -3.86 -8.25
C THR A 5 12.31 -2.79 -7.53
N GLU A 6 13.35 -3.18 -6.80
CA GLU A 6 14.25 -2.21 -6.12
C GLU A 6 14.95 -1.26 -7.11
N GLU A 7 15.35 -1.75 -8.29
CA GLU A 7 15.98 -0.93 -9.32
C GLU A 7 15.00 0.10 -9.90
N GLU A 8 13.77 -0.34 -10.17
CA GLU A 8 12.69 0.54 -10.64
C GLU A 8 12.31 1.57 -9.58
N TRP A 9 12.27 1.17 -8.31
CA TRP A 9 12.07 2.09 -7.19
C TRP A 9 13.18 3.14 -7.12
N THR A 10 14.44 2.73 -7.28
CA THR A 10 15.58 3.66 -7.30
C THR A 10 15.41 4.71 -8.41
N LYS A 11 15.02 4.28 -9.62
CA LYS A 11 14.73 5.19 -10.74
C LYS A 11 13.54 6.10 -10.45
N ALA A 12 12.46 5.55 -9.87
CA ALA A 12 11.27 6.32 -9.52
C ALA A 12 11.58 7.41 -8.47
N ILE A 13 12.33 7.07 -7.41
CA ILE A 13 12.76 8.03 -6.40
C ILE A 13 13.63 9.14 -7.02
N GLN A 14 14.54 8.80 -7.94
CA GLN A 14 15.34 9.81 -8.66
C GLN A 14 14.48 10.78 -9.47
N GLU A 15 13.46 10.29 -10.16
CA GLU A 15 12.53 11.13 -10.91
C GLU A 15 11.66 11.99 -10.00
N LEU A 16 11.21 11.46 -8.86
CA LEU A 16 10.51 12.23 -7.82
C LEU A 16 11.39 13.36 -7.28
N ILE A 17 12.66 13.07 -6.95
CA ILE A 17 13.63 14.09 -6.53
C ILE A 17 13.83 15.14 -7.62
N ARG A 18 13.91 14.75 -8.90
CA ARG A 18 14.12 15.69 -10.02
C ARG A 18 12.99 16.72 -10.11
N VAL A 19 11.74 16.32 -9.90
CA VAL A 19 10.56 17.21 -10.02
C VAL A 19 10.27 18.00 -8.74
N VAL A 20 10.70 17.51 -7.58
CA VAL A 20 10.60 18.26 -6.32
C VAL A 20 11.55 19.46 -6.38
N LYS A 21 11.01 20.65 -6.05
CA LYS A 21 11.81 21.88 -5.96
C LYS A 21 12.85 21.76 -4.83
N PRO A 22 14.00 22.44 -4.92
CA PRO A 22 14.90 22.60 -3.77
C PRO A 22 14.13 23.07 -2.53
N GLY A 23 14.41 22.44 -1.38
CA GLY A 23 13.68 22.67 -0.12
C GLY A 23 12.24 22.12 -0.09
N GLY A 24 11.75 21.47 -1.15
CA GLY A 24 10.43 20.88 -1.24
C GLY A 24 10.31 19.53 -0.51
N TRP A 25 9.08 19.17 -0.12
CA TRP A 25 8.78 17.92 0.56
C TRP A 25 8.29 16.83 -0.39
N LEU A 26 8.74 15.61 -0.13
CA LEU A 26 8.22 14.39 -0.74
C LEU A 26 7.52 13.56 0.35
N GLU A 27 6.30 13.12 0.04
CA GLU A 27 5.53 12.18 0.85
C GLU A 27 5.23 10.93 0.01
N LEU A 28 5.54 9.75 0.55
CA LEU A 28 5.19 8.47 -0.05
C LEU A 28 4.35 7.64 0.91
N MET A 29 3.23 7.11 0.42
CA MET A 29 2.38 6.18 1.15
C MET A 29 2.60 4.77 0.60
N GLU A 30 2.88 3.81 1.47
CA GLU A 30 2.98 2.40 1.13
C GLU A 30 2.08 1.56 2.02
N GLY A 31 1.37 0.61 1.41
CA GLY A 31 0.55 -0.37 2.13
C GLY A 31 1.43 -1.42 2.80
N ASP A 32 1.07 -1.82 4.02
CA ASP A 32 1.75 -2.92 4.68
C ASP A 32 1.12 -4.26 4.29
N LEU A 33 1.78 -5.00 3.40
CA LEU A 33 1.51 -6.43 3.17
C LEU A 33 2.54 -7.34 3.87
N ALA A 34 3.59 -6.78 4.48
CA ALA A 34 4.69 -7.48 5.11
C ALA A 34 5.22 -6.70 6.32
N PHE A 35 5.03 -7.27 7.51
CA PHE A 35 5.37 -6.70 8.82
C PHE A 35 6.85 -6.27 8.94
N ASN A 36 7.23 -5.09 8.46
CA ASN A 36 8.45 -4.39 8.86
C ASN A 36 8.42 -2.90 8.43
N PRO A 37 8.72 -1.96 9.35
CA PRO A 37 8.70 -0.52 9.04
C PRO A 37 9.77 -0.07 8.03
N GLU A 38 10.76 -0.91 7.73
CA GLU A 38 11.88 -0.64 6.80
C GLU A 38 11.72 -1.35 5.44
N GLY A 39 10.50 -1.63 4.99
CA GLY A 39 10.27 -2.19 3.65
C GLY A 39 11.10 -1.46 2.57
N PRO A 40 11.41 -2.11 1.43
CA PRO A 40 12.42 -1.67 0.47
C PRO A 40 12.29 -0.20 0.06
N THR A 41 11.07 0.31 -0.09
CA THR A 41 10.80 1.73 -0.39
C THR A 41 11.35 2.69 0.67
N GLY A 42 11.14 2.40 1.95
CA GLY A 42 11.65 3.22 3.06
C GLY A 42 13.18 3.23 3.10
N ARG A 43 13.81 2.07 2.86
CA ARG A 43 15.27 1.93 2.77
C ARG A 43 15.85 2.75 1.62
N ILE A 44 15.29 2.60 0.42
CA ILE A 44 15.74 3.30 -0.79
C ILE A 44 15.64 4.82 -0.62
N LEU A 45 14.57 5.31 0.04
CA LEU A 45 14.44 6.72 0.39
C LEU A 45 15.56 7.20 1.32
N MET A 46 15.84 6.46 2.39
CA MET A 46 16.88 6.83 3.36
C MET A 46 18.28 6.84 2.75
N ASP A 47 18.54 5.97 1.78
CA ASP A 47 19.84 5.87 1.10
C ASP A 47 20.05 6.94 0.01
N ALA A 48 19.01 7.71 -0.34
CA ALA A 48 19.08 8.74 -1.38
C ALA A 48 19.79 10.02 -0.88
N SER A 49 20.99 10.29 -1.39
CA SER A 49 21.88 11.36 -0.93
C SER A 49 21.35 12.80 -1.08
N GLN A 50 20.33 13.03 -1.92
CA GLN A 50 19.72 14.35 -2.14
C GLN A 50 18.54 14.65 -1.20
N LEU A 51 18.22 13.73 -0.29
CA LEU A 51 17.10 13.82 0.63
C LEU A 51 17.58 13.90 2.08
N HIS A 52 16.87 14.66 2.90
CA HIS A 52 17.12 14.77 4.34
C HIS A 52 15.80 14.89 5.13
N ASN A 53 15.88 15.14 6.44
CA ASN A 53 14.72 15.32 7.33
C ASN A 53 13.73 14.14 7.26
N PHE A 54 14.27 12.92 7.23
CA PHE A 54 13.49 11.70 7.14
C PHE A 54 12.61 11.49 8.37
N SER A 55 11.34 11.20 8.13
CA SER A 55 10.43 10.71 9.17
C SER A 55 9.40 9.78 8.56
N TYR A 56 8.77 8.94 9.38
CA TYR A 56 7.65 8.12 8.93
C TYR A 56 6.53 8.10 9.97
N LYS A 57 5.32 7.76 9.51
CA LYS A 57 4.13 7.62 10.36
C LYS A 57 3.34 6.40 9.93
N GLU A 58 3.00 5.55 10.89
CA GLU A 58 1.96 4.53 10.71
C GLU A 58 0.58 5.20 10.73
N LYS A 59 -0.29 4.74 9.83
CA LYS A 59 -1.65 5.21 9.68
C LYS A 59 -2.56 4.03 9.38
N SER A 60 -3.83 4.18 9.69
CA SER A 60 -4.87 3.21 9.38
C SER A 60 -5.91 3.80 8.45
N GLY A 61 -6.43 2.95 7.55
CA GLY A 61 -7.58 3.25 6.71
C GLY A 61 -8.70 2.25 6.96
N PRO A 62 -9.97 2.69 7.03
CA PRO A 62 -11.08 1.78 7.27
C PRO A 62 -11.43 0.97 6.00
N ILE A 63 -11.90 -0.26 6.18
CA ILE A 63 -12.43 -1.11 5.10
C ILE A 63 -13.86 -1.50 5.45
N GLY A 64 -14.80 -1.10 4.61
CA GLY A 64 -16.22 -1.44 4.72
C GLY A 64 -17.13 -0.21 4.85
N SER A 65 -18.41 -0.40 4.52
CA SER A 65 -19.46 0.63 4.58
C SER A 65 -19.72 1.18 5.98
N TRP A 66 -19.28 0.48 7.04
CA TRP A 66 -19.32 1.00 8.41
C TRP A 66 -18.59 2.35 8.58
N ALA A 67 -17.64 2.68 7.69
CA ALA A 67 -16.90 3.94 7.68
C ALA A 67 -17.35 4.92 6.59
N GLY A 68 -18.54 4.72 6.02
CA GLY A 68 -19.08 5.54 4.93
C GLY A 68 -18.29 5.38 3.62
N SER A 69 -18.40 6.37 2.73
CA SER A 69 -17.93 6.25 1.34
C SER A 69 -16.44 5.93 1.20
N ILE A 70 -15.59 6.39 2.13
CA ILE A 70 -14.15 6.09 2.08
C ILE A 70 -13.88 4.61 2.38
N GLY A 71 -14.60 4.02 3.32
CA GLY A 71 -14.48 2.60 3.65
C GLY A 71 -15.11 1.69 2.60
N GLU A 72 -16.20 2.14 1.96
CA GLU A 72 -16.79 1.43 0.81
C GLU A 72 -15.80 1.36 -0.36
N LEU A 73 -15.18 2.49 -0.70
CA LEU A 73 -14.17 2.54 -1.76
C LEU A 73 -12.98 1.65 -1.43
N ALA A 74 -12.48 1.68 -0.20
CA ALA A 74 -11.40 0.80 0.23
C ALA A 74 -11.81 -0.69 0.11
N CYS A 75 -13.01 -1.06 0.54
CA CYS A 75 -13.50 -2.44 0.40
C CYS A 75 -13.57 -2.88 -1.06
N GLN A 76 -14.04 -2.00 -1.96
CA GLN A 76 -14.06 -2.26 -3.39
C GLN A 76 -12.66 -2.46 -3.97
N ASP A 77 -11.70 -1.64 -3.55
CA ASP A 77 -10.31 -1.73 -3.99
C ASP A 77 -9.66 -3.06 -3.55
N PHE A 78 -9.80 -3.43 -2.28
CA PHE A 78 -9.31 -4.71 -1.76
C PHE A 78 -9.97 -5.92 -2.43
N CYS A 79 -11.29 -5.90 -2.62
CA CYS A 79 -11.97 -6.95 -3.38
C CYS A 79 -11.49 -7.01 -4.84
N GLY A 80 -11.27 -5.86 -5.47
CA GLY A 80 -10.71 -5.77 -6.81
C GLY A 80 -9.33 -6.41 -6.92
N ILE A 81 -8.44 -6.17 -5.94
CA ILE A 81 -7.13 -6.82 -5.85
C ILE A 81 -7.29 -8.35 -5.71
N LEU A 82 -8.19 -8.82 -4.83
CA LEU A 82 -8.44 -10.26 -4.66
C LEU A 82 -8.93 -10.91 -5.96
N TYR A 83 -9.84 -10.25 -6.69
CA TYR A 83 -10.31 -10.74 -7.99
C TYR A 83 -9.23 -10.71 -9.07
N ALA A 84 -8.36 -9.69 -9.09
CA ALA A 84 -7.24 -9.65 -10.02
C ALA A 84 -6.25 -10.80 -9.79
N LEU A 85 -6.05 -11.17 -8.52
CA LEU A 85 -5.17 -12.27 -8.12
C LEU A 85 -5.86 -13.65 -8.13
N ARG A 86 -7.16 -13.71 -8.46
CA ARG A 86 -7.97 -14.93 -8.47
C ARG A 86 -7.29 -16.11 -9.16
N PRO A 87 -6.70 -16.01 -10.37
CA PRO A 87 -6.08 -17.17 -11.02
C PRO A 87 -4.93 -17.78 -10.22
N ILE A 88 -4.17 -16.95 -9.48
CA ILE A 88 -3.05 -17.41 -8.65
C ILE A 88 -3.58 -17.95 -7.32
N LEU A 89 -4.52 -17.23 -6.70
CA LEU A 89 -5.04 -17.56 -5.38
C LEU A 89 -5.92 -18.82 -5.39
N THR A 90 -6.70 -19.09 -6.44
CA THR A 90 -7.47 -20.35 -6.54
C THR A 90 -6.56 -21.57 -6.58
N ILE A 91 -5.44 -21.49 -7.32
CA ILE A 91 -4.42 -22.54 -7.37
C ILE A 91 -3.75 -22.69 -6.00
N GLN A 92 -3.29 -21.60 -5.40
CA GLN A 92 -2.57 -21.62 -4.12
C GLN A 92 -3.44 -22.11 -2.96
N LEU A 93 -4.72 -21.73 -2.95
CA LEU A 93 -5.68 -22.12 -1.92
C LEU A 93 -6.34 -23.49 -2.20
N ASN A 94 -6.05 -24.10 -3.37
CA ASN A 94 -6.71 -25.31 -3.86
C ASN A 94 -8.25 -25.18 -3.83
N LYS A 95 -8.74 -24.05 -4.36
CA LYS A 95 -10.16 -23.70 -4.39
C LYS A 95 -10.67 -23.60 -5.81
N LYS A 96 -11.94 -23.96 -6.00
CA LYS A 96 -12.62 -23.65 -7.25
C LYS A 96 -12.82 -22.13 -7.37
N PRO A 97 -12.90 -21.61 -8.60
CA PRO A 97 -13.09 -20.20 -8.82
C PRO A 97 -14.36 -19.63 -8.16
N GLU A 98 -15.44 -20.41 -8.11
CA GLU A 98 -16.71 -20.01 -7.48
C GLU A 98 -16.59 -19.96 -5.95
N GLU A 99 -15.89 -20.92 -5.33
CA GLU A 99 -15.61 -20.91 -3.89
C GLU A 99 -14.75 -19.70 -3.49
N PHE A 100 -13.82 -19.30 -4.36
CA PHE A 100 -13.03 -18.09 -4.12
C PHE A 100 -13.88 -16.83 -4.21
N ASP A 101 -14.79 -16.75 -5.17
CA ASP A 101 -15.68 -15.60 -5.31
C ASP A 101 -16.59 -15.44 -4.08
N GLU A 102 -17.06 -16.54 -3.50
CA GLU A 102 -17.80 -16.56 -2.23
C GLU A 102 -16.93 -16.05 -1.05
N MET A 103 -15.65 -16.45 -0.99
CA MET A 103 -14.72 -15.96 0.03
C MET A 103 -14.50 -14.44 -0.06
N VAL A 104 -14.42 -13.88 -1.28
CA VAL A 104 -14.28 -12.42 -1.46
C VAL A 104 -15.53 -11.66 -1.00
N VAL A 105 -16.73 -12.23 -1.25
CA VAL A 105 -17.98 -11.67 -0.71
C VAL A 105 -17.99 -11.72 0.81
N GLU A 106 -17.57 -12.82 1.42
CA GLU A 106 -17.54 -12.98 2.87
C GLU A 106 -16.52 -12.03 3.52
N PHE A 107 -15.34 -11.87 2.93
CA PHE A 107 -14.35 -10.87 3.34
C PHE A 107 -14.96 -9.46 3.47
N GLY A 108 -15.80 -9.05 2.52
CA GLY A 108 -16.49 -7.75 2.58
C GLY A 108 -17.47 -7.65 3.76
N LYS A 109 -18.16 -8.72 4.12
CA LYS A 109 -19.03 -8.76 5.30
C LYS A 109 -18.22 -8.72 6.58
N GLU A 110 -17.18 -9.55 6.69
CA GLU A 110 -16.28 -9.59 7.84
C GLU A 110 -15.64 -8.22 8.10
N CYS A 111 -15.28 -7.49 7.04
CA CYS A 111 -14.77 -6.12 7.17
C CYS A 111 -15.76 -5.17 7.85
N ASN A 112 -17.06 -5.31 7.56
CA ASN A 112 -18.12 -4.53 8.17
C ASN A 112 -18.44 -4.93 9.60
N GLU A 113 -18.53 -6.23 9.86
CA GLU A 113 -18.82 -6.77 11.18
C GLU A 113 -17.72 -6.44 12.18
N ASN A 114 -16.46 -6.60 11.77
CA ASN A 114 -15.29 -6.39 12.62
C ASN A 114 -14.81 -4.94 12.65
N LYS A 115 -15.38 -4.06 11.83
CA LYS A 115 -14.88 -2.69 11.62
C LYS A 115 -13.40 -2.66 11.26
N THR A 116 -13.04 -3.50 10.27
CA THR A 116 -11.65 -3.75 9.87
C THR A 116 -10.96 -2.48 9.38
N ASN A 117 -9.69 -2.31 9.75
CA ASN A 117 -8.81 -1.28 9.20
C ASN A 117 -7.58 -1.95 8.58
N PHE A 118 -7.09 -1.39 7.47
CA PHE A 118 -5.75 -1.70 6.97
C PHE A 118 -4.73 -0.72 7.52
N ARG A 119 -3.48 -1.16 7.61
CA ARG A 119 -2.35 -0.33 7.99
C ARG A 119 -1.58 0.11 6.75
N HIS A 120 -1.09 1.34 6.79
CA HIS A 120 -0.19 1.87 5.79
C HIS A 120 0.82 2.81 6.44
N PHE A 121 1.98 2.94 5.82
CA PHE A 121 3.04 3.83 6.28
C PHE A 121 3.11 5.04 5.37
N ARG A 122 3.44 6.19 5.96
CA ARG A 122 3.75 7.43 5.24
C ARG A 122 5.17 7.82 5.55
N PHE A 123 6.00 7.94 4.52
CA PHE A 123 7.39 8.36 4.59
C PHE A 123 7.49 9.80 4.10
N PHE A 124 8.23 10.62 4.84
CA PHE A 124 8.44 12.03 4.55
C PHE A 124 9.93 12.31 4.48
N CYS A 125 10.32 13.11 3.49
CA CYS A 125 11.67 13.63 3.36
C CYS A 125 11.63 14.97 2.61
N GLN A 126 12.69 15.74 2.75
CA GLN A 126 12.84 17.03 2.09
C GLN A 126 14.05 16.98 1.16
N LYS A 127 13.93 17.62 -0.01
CA LYS A 127 15.03 17.74 -0.96
C LYS A 127 16.00 18.82 -0.49
N LEU A 128 17.29 18.52 -0.57
CA LEU A 128 18.35 19.50 -0.32
C LEU A 128 18.19 20.72 -1.24
N ASP A 129 18.57 21.88 -0.69
CA ASP A 129 18.63 23.14 -1.45
C ASP A 129 19.71 23.12 -2.54
#